data_AF-A0AAV2RQ38-F1
#
_entry.id   AF-A0AAV2RQ38-F1
#
_cell.length_a   1.000
_cell.length_b   1.000
_cell.length_c   1.000
_cell.angle_alpha   90.00
_cell.angle_beta   90.00
_cell.angle_gamma   90.00
#
_symmetry.space_group_name_H-M   'P 1'
#
loop_
_entity.id
_entity.type
_entity.pdbx_description
1 polymer ?
#
loop_
_entity_poly.entity_id
_entity_poly.type
_entity_poly.pdbx_seq_one_letter_code
_entity_poly.pdbx_strand_id
1 'polypeptide(L)'
;MDTSLLVRHTFWSVQVLGMYFVVSALGISQPQFQRLVSVSSLRLSQGVMWAFLFGLMVLWCIFYFSGLVAYAAYKDCDPLTNGQIEKADQILVYMVSDKLSHIPGMSGLFVAAVAGAVLSSMSSQAAGLAAMIWEDFLKHFGIFRELSPSAACNVTRILSCLAGLLSIGMAFLIAQMGTLFQAAYTISGALVSPLDGLYITAIAAPWVNKWGALSGFLSAFVFNMCLVISKFYLKAGNSPILPLSTDSCPALVNATTSSLLLDYNSTLTDTTGFFTEDALDITTVQPTSETTLGDIVANERDYPMILDVSYCYLGTIGIIIVFVVSTIVSCITGVIPPQEADTRLVDRRCLAGYHWIWKICGGREKSSPSKDISTLNASGDLQNYGTDSHDNKALELHESRTMII
;
A
#
# COMPACT_ATOMS: atom_id res chain seq x y z
N MET A 1 -11.95 -2.85 -22.37
CA MET A 1 -11.44 -2.57 -21.01
C MET A 1 -11.34 -1.06 -20.86
N ASP A 2 -12.03 -0.48 -19.90
CA ASP A 2 -12.03 0.97 -19.67
C ASP A 2 -10.63 1.46 -19.24
N THR A 3 -10.16 2.57 -19.80
CA THR A 3 -8.85 3.19 -19.53
C THR A 3 -8.98 4.46 -18.69
N SER A 4 -10.18 4.80 -18.21
CA SER A 4 -10.41 5.97 -17.38
C SER A 4 -9.62 5.90 -16.07
N LEU A 5 -8.94 7.01 -15.73
CA LEU A 5 -8.20 7.17 -14.48
C LEU A 5 -9.10 7.47 -13.28
N LEU A 6 -10.35 7.87 -13.55
CA LEU A 6 -11.35 8.24 -12.54
C LEU A 6 -12.15 7.03 -12.03
N VAL A 7 -12.20 5.97 -12.83
CA VAL A 7 -12.86 4.72 -12.40
C VAL A 7 -11.95 4.02 -11.41
N ARG A 8 -12.49 3.71 -10.22
CA ARG A 8 -11.73 3.12 -9.11
C ARG A 8 -11.01 1.83 -9.52
N HIS A 9 -11.76 0.89 -10.07
CA HIS A 9 -11.25 -0.43 -10.45
C HIS A 9 -11.50 -0.64 -11.94
N THR A 10 -10.44 -0.49 -12.72
CA THR A 10 -10.38 -0.97 -14.10
C THR A 10 -9.33 -2.08 -14.16
N PHE A 11 -9.35 -2.87 -15.23
CA PHE A 11 -8.27 -3.83 -15.48
C PHE A 11 -6.91 -3.14 -15.38
N TRP A 12 -6.75 -1.97 -16.00
CA TRP A 12 -5.50 -1.23 -15.99
C TRP A 12 -5.13 -0.66 -14.61
N SER A 13 -6.09 -0.12 -13.86
CA SER A 13 -5.80 0.47 -12.55
C SER A 13 -5.32 -0.60 -11.56
N VAL A 14 -5.95 -1.78 -11.59
CA VAL A 14 -5.55 -2.91 -10.75
C VAL A 14 -4.17 -3.44 -11.13
N GLN A 15 -3.85 -3.56 -12.43
CA GLN A 15 -2.51 -3.98 -12.85
C GLN A 15 -1.43 -2.98 -12.41
N VAL A 16 -1.70 -1.68 -12.51
CA VAL A 16 -0.76 -0.64 -12.06
C VAL A 16 -0.55 -0.70 -10.55
N LEU A 17 -1.62 -0.83 -9.77
CA LEU A 17 -1.53 -0.99 -8.32
C LEU A 17 -0.75 -2.26 -7.94
N GLY A 18 -1.01 -3.38 -8.63
CA GLY A 18 -0.32 -4.65 -8.40
C GLY A 18 1.18 -4.58 -8.68
N MET A 19 1.57 -3.96 -9.81
CA MET A 19 2.99 -3.75 -10.13
C MET A 19 3.67 -2.84 -9.11
N TYR A 20 3.04 -1.73 -8.74
CA TYR A 20 3.53 -0.84 -7.69
C TYR A 20 3.74 -1.59 -6.37
N PHE A 21 2.73 -2.36 -5.95
CA PHE A 21 2.78 -3.11 -4.71
C PHE A 21 3.89 -4.15 -4.69
N VAL A 22 4.07 -4.91 -5.78
CA VAL A 22 5.14 -5.91 -5.88
C VAL A 22 6.52 -5.26 -5.79
N VAL A 23 6.74 -4.15 -6.50
CA VAL A 23 8.03 -3.43 -6.46
C VAL A 23 8.30 -2.87 -5.07
N SER A 24 7.34 -2.18 -4.46
CA SER A 24 7.49 -1.57 -3.13
C SER A 24 7.66 -2.64 -2.04
N ALA A 25 6.74 -3.61 -1.97
CA ALA A 25 6.72 -4.61 -0.92
C ALA A 25 7.88 -5.61 -1.02
N LEU A 26 8.32 -5.99 -2.21
CA LEU A 26 9.33 -7.04 -2.38
C LEU A 26 10.71 -6.53 -2.78
N GLY A 27 10.76 -5.42 -3.53
CA GLY A 27 12.01 -4.85 -4.02
C GLY A 27 12.64 -3.84 -3.06
N ILE A 28 11.82 -3.07 -2.35
CA ILE A 28 12.29 -1.91 -1.58
C ILE A 28 12.11 -2.09 -0.07
N SER A 29 11.16 -2.92 0.37
CA SER A 29 10.89 -3.06 1.79
C SER A 29 12.05 -3.68 2.58
N GLN A 30 12.35 -3.04 3.72
CA GLN A 30 13.46 -3.45 4.59
C GLN A 30 13.39 -4.92 5.05
N PRO A 31 12.24 -5.45 5.52
CA PRO A 31 12.20 -6.82 6.00
C PRO A 31 12.50 -7.85 4.90
N GLN A 32 12.10 -7.58 3.65
CA GLN A 32 12.38 -8.48 2.54
C GLN A 32 13.84 -8.41 2.12
N PHE A 33 14.41 -7.20 2.06
CA PHE A 33 15.84 -7.02 1.81
C PHE A 33 16.69 -7.83 2.79
N GLN A 34 16.41 -7.70 4.10
CA GLN A 34 17.11 -8.45 5.15
C GLN A 34 17.03 -9.97 4.95
N ARG A 35 15.86 -10.50 4.60
CA ARG A 35 15.71 -11.95 4.33
C ARG A 35 16.54 -12.41 3.15
N LEU A 36 16.59 -11.62 2.08
CA LEU A 36 17.30 -11.96 0.85
C LEU A 36 18.82 -11.92 1.02
N VAL A 37 19.36 -11.00 1.82
CA VAL A 37 20.80 -10.89 2.08
C VAL A 37 21.32 -11.95 3.08
N SER A 38 20.44 -12.49 3.93
CA SER A 38 20.78 -13.62 4.81
C SER A 38 20.96 -14.95 4.07
N VAL A 39 20.61 -15.01 2.78
CA VAL A 39 20.83 -16.19 1.94
C VAL A 39 22.31 -16.28 1.53
N SER A 40 22.85 -17.50 1.51
CA SER A 40 24.29 -17.73 1.31
C SER A 40 24.85 -17.24 -0.03
N SER A 41 24.01 -17.14 -1.07
CA SER A 41 24.40 -16.73 -2.42
C SER A 41 23.31 -15.97 -3.16
N LEU A 42 23.70 -15.10 -4.10
CA LEU A 42 22.78 -14.32 -4.92
C LEU A 42 21.84 -15.19 -5.77
N ARG A 43 22.36 -16.26 -6.39
CA ARG A 43 21.56 -17.16 -7.22
C ARG A 43 20.48 -17.89 -6.41
N LEU A 44 20.83 -18.31 -5.20
CA LEU A 44 19.86 -18.94 -4.29
C LEU A 44 18.82 -17.93 -3.82
N SER A 45 19.24 -16.70 -3.50
CA SER A 45 18.33 -15.61 -3.11
C SER A 45 17.32 -15.29 -4.22
N GLN A 46 17.77 -15.23 -5.48
CA GLN A 46 16.90 -15.09 -6.65
C GLN A 46 15.92 -16.27 -6.80
N GLY A 47 16.38 -17.51 -6.60
CA GLY A 47 15.52 -18.69 -6.63
C GLY A 47 14.44 -18.66 -5.53
N VAL A 48 14.79 -18.26 -4.32
CA VAL A 48 13.84 -18.07 -3.20
C VAL A 48 12.81 -17.00 -3.54
N MET A 49 13.23 -15.88 -4.15
CA MET A 49 12.30 -14.83 -4.60
C MET A 49 11.31 -15.36 -5.63
N TRP A 50 11.75 -16.14 -6.63
CA TRP A 50 10.85 -16.73 -7.62
C TRP A 50 9.86 -17.72 -7.01
N ALA A 51 10.31 -18.58 -6.09
CA ALA A 51 9.43 -19.48 -5.36
C ALA A 51 8.38 -18.73 -4.53
N PHE A 52 8.80 -17.63 -3.88
CA PHE A 52 7.90 -16.76 -3.12
C PHE A 52 6.86 -16.05 -4.01
N LEU A 53 7.28 -15.51 -5.16
CA LEU A 53 6.37 -14.90 -6.15
C LEU A 53 5.34 -15.90 -6.68
N PHE A 54 5.77 -17.14 -6.96
CA PHE A 54 4.84 -18.19 -7.37
C PHE A 54 3.83 -18.53 -6.26
N GLY A 55 4.30 -18.67 -5.01
CA GLY A 55 3.42 -18.89 -3.86
C GLY A 55 2.40 -17.76 -3.66
N LEU A 56 2.83 -16.51 -3.81
CA LEU A 56 1.94 -15.34 -3.76
C LEU A 56 0.89 -15.38 -4.87
N MET A 57 1.27 -15.72 -6.11
CA MET A 57 0.32 -15.82 -7.22
C MET A 57 -0.79 -16.83 -6.93
N VAL A 58 -0.43 -18.02 -6.43
CA VAL A 58 -1.38 -19.06 -6.04
C VAL A 58 -2.29 -18.57 -4.92
N LEU A 59 -1.72 -17.93 -3.89
CA LEU A 59 -2.48 -17.40 -2.76
C LEU A 59 -3.50 -16.34 -3.18
N TRP A 60 -3.10 -15.42 -4.07
CA TRP A 60 -3.99 -14.38 -4.59
C TRP A 60 -5.15 -14.98 -5.40
N CYS A 61 -4.89 -16.00 -6.21
CA CYS A 61 -5.95 -16.72 -6.92
C CYS A 61 -6.99 -17.32 -5.96
N ILE A 62 -6.53 -17.88 -4.83
CA ILE A 62 -7.43 -18.43 -3.80
C ILE A 62 -8.27 -17.33 -3.16
N PHE A 63 -7.68 -16.17 -2.84
CA PHE A 63 -8.44 -15.03 -2.26
C PHE A 63 -9.47 -14.45 -3.22
N TYR A 64 -9.16 -14.32 -4.51
CA TYR A 64 -10.14 -13.86 -5.48
C TYR A 64 -11.26 -14.89 -5.67
N PHE A 65 -10.91 -16.17 -5.73
CA PHE A 65 -11.89 -17.24 -5.83
C PHE A 65 -12.80 -17.29 -4.60
N SER A 66 -12.28 -17.14 -3.39
CA SER A 66 -13.10 -17.12 -2.17
C SER A 66 -14.05 -15.92 -2.13
N GLY A 67 -13.62 -14.75 -2.63
CA GLY A 67 -14.50 -13.59 -2.82
C GLY A 67 -15.65 -13.85 -3.80
N LEU A 68 -15.38 -14.53 -4.92
CA LEU A 68 -16.41 -14.93 -5.88
C LEU A 68 -17.39 -15.95 -5.29
N VAL A 69 -16.90 -16.91 -4.51
CA VAL A 69 -17.73 -17.88 -3.80
C VAL A 69 -18.62 -17.18 -2.78
N ALA A 70 -18.09 -16.22 -2.02
CA ALA A 70 -18.87 -15.43 -1.08
C ALA A 70 -19.97 -14.63 -1.79
N TYR A 71 -19.65 -13.98 -2.92
CA TYR A 71 -20.65 -13.29 -3.73
C TYR A 71 -21.75 -14.25 -4.22
N ALA A 72 -21.37 -15.40 -4.78
CA ALA A 72 -22.34 -16.38 -5.29
C ALA A 72 -23.23 -16.95 -4.18
N ALA A 73 -22.72 -17.09 -2.95
CA ALA A 73 -23.44 -17.62 -1.80
C ALA A 73 -24.44 -16.61 -1.20
N TYR A 74 -24.20 -15.31 -1.35
CA TYR A 74 -24.98 -14.23 -0.72
C TYR A 74 -25.61 -13.25 -1.73
N LYS A 75 -25.58 -13.54 -3.03
CA LYS A 75 -26.15 -12.65 -4.07
C LYS A 75 -27.65 -12.33 -3.87
N ASP A 76 -28.42 -13.29 -3.35
CA ASP A 76 -29.89 -13.20 -3.19
C ASP A 76 -30.28 -12.78 -1.76
N CYS A 77 -29.34 -12.89 -0.82
CA CYS A 77 -29.48 -12.39 0.54
C CYS A 77 -28.12 -11.88 1.03
N ASP A 78 -27.92 -10.58 0.87
CA ASP A 78 -26.69 -9.93 1.31
C ASP A 78 -26.67 -9.75 2.84
N PRO A 79 -25.71 -10.37 3.57
CA PRO A 79 -25.63 -10.26 5.02
C PRO A 79 -25.27 -8.85 5.49
N LEU A 80 -24.68 -8.01 4.64
CA LEU A 80 -24.37 -6.62 4.98
C LEU A 80 -25.65 -5.78 5.04
N THR A 81 -26.46 -5.80 3.98
CA THR A 81 -27.73 -5.07 3.92
C THR A 81 -28.77 -5.63 4.89
N ASN A 82 -28.72 -6.94 5.16
CA ASN A 82 -29.57 -7.61 6.16
C ASN A 82 -29.09 -7.41 7.62
N GLY A 83 -28.03 -6.63 7.86
CA GLY A 83 -27.54 -6.27 9.20
C GLY A 83 -26.90 -7.42 9.99
N GLN A 84 -26.52 -8.52 9.33
CA GLN A 84 -25.84 -9.65 9.96
C GLN A 84 -24.33 -9.41 10.13
N ILE A 85 -23.78 -8.50 9.33
CA ILE A 85 -22.41 -7.99 9.45
C ILE A 85 -22.43 -6.46 9.41
N GLU A 86 -21.50 -5.82 10.14
CA GLU A 86 -21.41 -4.36 10.19
C GLU A 86 -20.58 -3.78 9.04
N LYS A 87 -19.62 -4.57 8.53
CA LYS A 87 -18.66 -4.15 7.50
C LYS A 87 -18.47 -5.22 6.45
N ALA A 88 -18.32 -4.80 5.20
CA ALA A 88 -18.07 -5.69 4.06
C ALA A 88 -16.83 -6.59 4.26
N ASP A 89 -15.80 -6.10 4.95
CA ASP A 89 -14.57 -6.85 5.21
C ASP A 89 -14.78 -8.11 6.11
N GLN A 90 -15.93 -8.23 6.78
CA GLN A 90 -16.26 -9.36 7.65
C GLN A 90 -16.88 -10.56 6.90
N ILE A 91 -17.16 -10.41 5.60
CA ILE A 91 -17.94 -11.38 4.81
C ILE A 91 -17.36 -12.80 4.83
N LEU A 92 -16.03 -12.96 4.76
CA LEU A 92 -15.41 -14.29 4.73
C LEU A 92 -15.46 -14.98 6.10
N VAL A 93 -15.27 -14.23 7.19
CA VAL A 93 -15.39 -14.77 8.55
C VAL A 93 -16.84 -15.21 8.80
N TYR A 94 -17.79 -14.38 8.39
CA TYR A 94 -19.21 -14.69 8.46
C TYR A 94 -19.56 -15.93 7.62
N MET A 95 -19.08 -16.01 6.38
CA MET A 95 -19.31 -17.15 5.49
C MET A 95 -18.85 -18.47 6.09
N VAL A 96 -17.66 -18.48 6.72
CA VAL A 96 -17.15 -19.69 7.38
C VAL A 96 -18.03 -20.05 8.59
N SER A 97 -18.45 -19.07 9.39
CA SER A 97 -19.33 -19.34 10.52
C SER A 97 -20.73 -19.81 10.11
N ASP A 98 -21.26 -19.33 8.98
CA ASP A 98 -22.59 -19.67 8.47
C ASP A 98 -22.57 -21.02 7.75
N LYS A 99 -21.80 -21.13 6.66
CA LYS A 99 -21.81 -22.30 5.76
C LYS A 99 -21.04 -23.51 6.31
N LEU A 100 -20.02 -23.29 7.14
CA LEU A 100 -19.19 -24.36 7.72
C LEU A 100 -19.50 -24.63 9.20
N SER A 101 -20.63 -24.11 9.71
CA SER A 101 -21.12 -24.34 11.08
C SER A 101 -21.25 -25.82 11.45
N HIS A 102 -21.53 -26.68 10.48
CA HIS A 102 -21.66 -28.12 10.66
C HIS A 102 -20.33 -28.83 11.00
N ILE A 103 -19.18 -28.20 10.75
CA ILE A 103 -17.86 -28.74 11.08
C ILE A 103 -17.37 -28.11 12.39
N PRO A 104 -17.36 -28.86 13.51
CA PRO A 104 -16.97 -28.30 14.80
C PRO A 104 -15.52 -27.80 14.76
N GLY A 105 -15.29 -26.58 15.24
CA GLY A 105 -13.97 -25.97 15.31
C GLY A 105 -13.47 -25.28 14.02
N MET A 106 -14.18 -25.39 12.89
CA MET A 106 -13.74 -24.79 11.61
C MET A 106 -13.63 -23.26 11.67
N SER A 107 -14.63 -22.59 12.25
CA SER A 107 -14.59 -21.13 12.45
C SER A 107 -13.42 -20.70 13.33
N GLY A 108 -13.15 -21.44 14.42
CA GLY A 108 -12.00 -21.19 15.29
C GLY A 108 -10.66 -21.38 14.57
N LEU A 109 -10.53 -22.44 13.77
CA LEU A 109 -9.35 -22.70 12.95
C LEU A 109 -9.12 -21.58 11.93
N PHE A 110 -10.18 -21.11 11.28
CA PHE A 110 -10.11 -20.00 10.32
C PHE A 110 -9.63 -18.71 10.98
N VAL A 111 -10.23 -18.33 12.12
CA VAL A 111 -9.81 -17.13 12.88
C VAL A 111 -8.36 -17.27 13.37
N ALA A 112 -7.95 -18.45 13.84
CA ALA A 112 -6.57 -18.71 14.25
C ALA A 112 -5.57 -18.58 13.08
N ALA A 113 -5.93 -19.09 11.90
CA ALA A 113 -5.10 -18.96 10.70
C ALA A 113 -4.95 -17.49 10.25
N VAL A 114 -6.04 -16.73 10.25
CA VAL A 114 -6.03 -15.29 9.93
C VAL A 114 -5.18 -14.53 10.95
N ALA A 115 -5.38 -14.78 12.25
CA ALA A 115 -4.60 -14.15 13.31
C ALA A 115 -3.10 -14.48 13.17
N GLY A 116 -2.75 -15.74 12.90
CA GLY A 116 -1.37 -16.16 12.66
C GLY A 116 -0.74 -15.47 11.44
N ALA A 117 -1.48 -15.36 10.33
CA ALA A 117 -1.01 -14.66 9.14
C ALA A 117 -0.74 -13.17 9.40
N VAL A 118 -1.66 -12.48 10.09
CA VAL A 118 -1.51 -11.06 10.46
C VAL A 118 -0.34 -10.87 11.42
N LEU A 119 -0.24 -11.66 12.48
CA LEU A 119 0.84 -11.57 13.47
C LEU A 119 2.22 -11.82 12.86
N SER A 120 2.34 -12.77 11.91
CA SER A 120 3.61 -13.02 11.21
C SER A 120 4.09 -11.81 10.39
N SER A 121 3.16 -11.09 9.78
CA SER A 121 3.43 -9.89 8.98
C SER A 121 3.72 -8.68 9.88
N MET A 122 2.96 -8.50 10.95
CA MET A 122 3.18 -7.42 11.93
C MET A 122 4.53 -7.57 12.63
N SER A 123 4.90 -8.79 13.03
CA SER A 123 6.20 -9.06 13.69
C SER A 123 7.37 -8.67 12.78
N SER A 124 7.31 -9.04 11.49
CA SER A 124 8.37 -8.72 10.53
C SER A 124 8.50 -7.20 10.28
N GLN A 125 7.38 -6.49 10.21
CA GLN A 125 7.37 -5.02 10.04
C GLN A 125 7.87 -4.29 11.28
N ALA A 126 7.47 -4.72 12.48
CA ALA A 126 7.93 -4.14 13.74
C ALA A 126 9.44 -4.34 13.93
N ALA A 127 9.95 -5.54 13.61
CA ALA A 127 11.39 -5.83 13.63
C ALA A 127 12.16 -4.99 12.59
N GLY A 128 11.62 -4.86 11.37
CA GLY A 128 12.22 -4.00 10.34
C GLY A 128 12.28 -2.53 10.76
N LEU A 129 11.21 -1.99 11.38
CA LEU A 129 11.20 -0.63 11.89
C LEU A 129 12.20 -0.43 13.03
N ALA A 130 12.27 -1.37 13.97
CA ALA A 130 13.25 -1.34 15.04
C ALA A 130 14.69 -1.34 14.50
N ALA A 131 14.96 -2.16 13.47
CA ALA A 131 16.26 -2.19 12.80
C ALA A 131 16.58 -0.86 12.10
N MET A 132 15.63 -0.25 11.39
CA MET A 132 15.83 1.07 10.76
C MET A 132 16.12 2.15 11.80
N ILE A 133 15.35 2.22 12.89
CA ILE A 133 15.59 3.21 13.95
C ILE A 133 16.97 3.01 14.59
N TRP A 134 17.37 1.77 14.79
CA TRP A 134 18.68 1.44 15.36
C TRP A 134 19.83 1.82 14.42
N GLU A 135 19.78 1.33 13.18
CA GLU A 135 20.85 1.46 12.19
C GLU A 135 20.98 2.89 11.65
N ASP A 136 19.87 3.58 11.42
CA ASP A 136 19.91 4.90 10.79
C ASP A 136 20.14 6.02 11.84
N PHE A 137 19.64 5.84 13.05
CA PHE A 137 19.65 6.91 14.06
C PHE A 137 20.41 6.53 15.33
N LEU A 138 19.95 5.53 16.09
CA LEU A 138 20.43 5.32 17.46
C LEU A 138 21.92 4.99 17.53
N LYS A 139 22.44 4.09 16.68
CA LYS A 139 23.85 3.67 16.75
C LYS A 139 24.84 4.81 16.53
N HIS A 140 24.41 5.90 15.89
CA HIS A 140 25.25 7.07 15.62
C HIS A 140 25.34 8.04 16.82
N PHE A 141 24.45 7.93 17.80
CA PHE A 141 24.53 8.71 19.03
C PHE A 141 25.59 8.14 19.98
N GLY A 142 26.40 9.01 20.58
CA GLY A 142 27.56 8.60 21.40
C GLY A 142 27.23 7.63 22.53
N ILE A 143 26.04 7.73 23.14
CA ILE A 143 25.59 6.85 24.23
C ILE A 143 25.36 5.41 23.73
N PHE A 144 24.92 5.25 22.48
CA PHE A 144 24.57 3.95 21.91
C PHE A 144 25.69 3.31 21.09
N ARG A 145 26.67 4.12 20.66
CA ARG A 145 27.80 3.67 19.84
C ARG A 145 28.70 2.64 20.53
N GLU A 146 28.81 2.73 21.85
CA GLU A 146 29.67 1.84 22.66
C GLU A 146 28.89 0.69 23.33
N LEU A 147 27.63 0.47 22.94
CA LEU A 147 26.84 -0.61 23.51
C LEU A 147 27.38 -1.98 23.09
N SER A 148 27.43 -2.89 24.06
CA SER A 148 27.63 -4.32 23.80
C SER A 148 26.55 -4.85 22.83
N PRO A 149 26.87 -5.84 21.97
CA PRO A 149 25.89 -6.47 21.07
C PRO A 149 24.62 -6.95 21.79
N SER A 150 24.75 -7.49 23.00
CA SER A 150 23.60 -7.94 23.80
C SER A 150 22.71 -6.78 24.25
N ALA A 151 23.30 -5.63 24.55
CA ALA A 151 22.55 -4.44 24.94
C ALA A 151 21.86 -3.79 23.74
N ALA A 152 22.52 -3.74 22.57
CA ALA A 152 21.92 -3.35 21.29
C ALA A 152 20.72 -4.24 20.92
N CYS A 153 20.85 -5.55 21.11
CA CYS A 153 19.74 -6.50 20.92
C CYS A 153 18.55 -6.22 21.85
N ASN A 154 18.80 -5.87 23.11
CA ASN A 154 17.73 -5.50 24.03
C ASN A 154 17.03 -4.20 23.63
N VAL A 155 17.78 -3.18 23.17
CA VAL A 155 17.19 -1.92 22.69
C VAL A 155 16.32 -2.16 21.46
N THR A 156 16.79 -2.91 20.48
CA THR A 156 16.01 -3.25 19.27
C THR A 156 14.76 -4.06 19.60
N ARG A 157 14.80 -4.98 20.57
CA ARG A 157 13.59 -5.66 21.09
C ARG A 157 12.59 -4.69 21.70
N ILE A 158 13.04 -3.75 22.52
CA ILE A 158 12.17 -2.71 23.12
C ILE A 158 11.53 -1.85 22.02
N LEU A 159 12.30 -1.43 21.02
CA LEU A 159 11.78 -0.68 19.86
C LEU A 159 10.72 -1.47 19.10
N SER A 160 10.94 -2.77 18.89
CA SER A 160 9.96 -3.64 18.23
C SER A 160 8.66 -3.73 19.04
N CYS A 161 8.74 -3.82 20.37
CA CYS A 161 7.56 -3.79 21.23
C CYS A 161 6.81 -2.44 21.15
N LEU A 162 7.54 -1.32 21.15
CA LEU A 162 6.95 0.02 21.01
C LEU A 162 6.28 0.22 19.65
N ALA A 163 6.88 -0.28 18.58
CA ALA A 163 6.28 -0.29 17.25
C ALA A 163 4.96 -1.09 17.23
N GLY A 164 4.94 -2.25 17.89
CA GLY A 164 3.72 -3.04 18.07
C GLY A 164 2.63 -2.28 18.82
N LEU A 165 2.96 -1.64 19.96
CA LEU A 165 2.01 -0.82 20.72
C LEU A 165 1.46 0.35 19.91
N LEU A 166 2.32 1.02 19.14
CA LEU A 166 1.90 2.09 18.23
C LEU A 166 0.92 1.57 17.16
N SER A 167 1.16 0.38 16.61
CA SER A 167 0.27 -0.22 15.62
C SER A 167 -1.13 -0.53 16.18
N ILE A 168 -1.24 -0.89 17.45
CA ILE A 168 -2.53 -1.06 18.16
C ILE A 168 -3.26 0.28 18.24
N GLY A 169 -2.55 1.37 18.57
CA GLY A 169 -3.12 2.72 18.57
C GLY A 169 -3.67 3.12 17.19
N MET A 170 -2.91 2.86 16.12
CA MET A 170 -3.34 3.13 14.75
C MET A 170 -4.56 2.30 14.33
N ALA A 171 -4.73 1.08 14.84
CA ALA A 171 -5.88 0.23 14.53
C ALA A 171 -7.22 0.88 14.94
N PHE A 172 -7.25 1.61 16.06
CA PHE A 172 -8.46 2.33 16.50
C PHE A 172 -8.84 3.49 15.56
N LEU A 173 -7.85 4.16 14.97
CA LEU A 173 -8.10 5.23 13.99
C LEU A 173 -8.63 4.65 12.67
N ILE A 174 -8.02 3.56 12.19
CA ILE A 174 -8.42 2.89 10.95
C ILE A 174 -9.82 2.27 11.09
N ALA A 175 -10.21 1.82 12.29
CA ALA A 175 -11.54 1.28 12.54
C ALA A 175 -12.69 2.26 12.25
N GLN A 176 -12.43 3.57 12.22
CA GLN A 176 -13.42 4.59 11.86
C GLN A 176 -13.44 4.96 10.38
N MET A 177 -12.53 4.40 9.57
CA MET A 177 -12.50 4.63 8.13
C MET A 177 -13.51 3.71 7.42
N GLY A 178 -13.84 4.04 6.16
CA GLY A 178 -14.70 3.24 5.29
C GLY A 178 -14.08 1.89 4.94
N THR A 179 -14.18 1.45 3.67
CA THR A 179 -13.55 0.20 3.23
C THR A 179 -12.05 0.16 3.55
N LEU A 180 -11.63 -0.79 4.39
CA LEU A 180 -10.27 -0.91 4.91
C LEU A 180 -9.24 -1.00 3.78
N PHE A 181 -9.56 -1.80 2.76
CA PHE A 181 -8.70 -1.99 1.59
C PHE A 181 -8.34 -0.66 0.92
N GLN A 182 -9.35 0.15 0.58
CA GLN A 182 -9.12 1.42 -0.08
C GLN A 182 -8.34 2.40 0.81
N ALA A 183 -8.71 2.50 2.09
CA ALA A 183 -8.06 3.40 3.02
C ALA A 183 -6.58 3.05 3.17
N ALA A 184 -6.26 1.76 3.33
CA ALA A 184 -4.90 1.27 3.45
C ALA A 184 -4.04 1.64 2.24
N TYR A 185 -4.49 1.30 1.01
CA TYR A 185 -3.69 1.61 -0.18
C TYR A 185 -3.62 3.10 -0.51
N THR A 186 -4.62 3.89 -0.13
CA THR A 186 -4.58 5.36 -0.29
C THR A 186 -3.51 5.97 0.61
N ILE A 187 -3.50 5.58 1.90
CA ILE A 187 -2.54 6.10 2.89
C ILE A 187 -1.13 5.59 2.60
N SER A 188 -0.97 4.28 2.38
CA SER A 188 0.31 3.67 2.03
C SER A 188 0.86 4.26 0.73
N GLY A 189 0.02 4.40 -0.30
CA GLY A 189 0.42 5.00 -1.57
C GLY A 189 0.94 6.43 -1.39
N ALA A 190 0.35 7.23 -0.52
CA ALA A 190 0.81 8.61 -0.30
C ALA A 190 2.11 8.71 0.52
N LEU A 191 2.25 7.87 1.56
CA LEU A 191 3.41 7.89 2.45
C LEU A 191 4.63 7.20 1.84
N VAL A 192 4.44 6.04 1.23
CA VAL A 192 5.53 5.15 0.80
C VAL A 192 6.04 5.50 -0.59
N SER A 193 5.17 5.96 -1.49
CA SER A 193 5.59 6.20 -2.88
C SER A 193 6.66 7.28 -3.11
N PRO A 194 6.77 8.37 -2.33
CA PRO A 194 7.88 9.30 -2.49
C PRO A 194 9.22 8.64 -2.16
N LEU A 195 9.26 7.74 -1.18
CA LEU A 195 10.45 6.94 -0.85
C LEU A 195 10.73 5.91 -1.94
N ASP A 196 9.71 5.18 -2.41
CA ASP A 196 9.87 4.23 -3.52
C ASP A 196 10.41 4.94 -4.77
N GLY A 197 9.88 6.13 -5.06
CA GLY A 197 10.30 6.97 -6.17
C GLY A 197 11.76 7.41 -6.04
N LEU A 198 12.23 7.69 -4.83
CA LEU A 198 13.62 8.02 -4.55
C LEU A 198 14.54 6.83 -4.85
N TYR A 199 14.19 5.62 -4.39
CA TYR A 199 14.93 4.39 -4.68
C TYR A 199 14.98 4.08 -6.17
N ILE A 200 13.84 4.16 -6.87
CA ILE A 200 13.76 3.91 -8.31
C ILE A 200 14.60 4.95 -9.07
N THR A 201 14.51 6.22 -8.68
CA THR A 201 15.29 7.30 -9.29
C THR A 201 16.79 7.11 -9.04
N ALA A 202 17.19 6.68 -7.85
CA ALA A 202 18.61 6.42 -7.55
C ALA A 202 19.20 5.31 -8.43
N ILE A 203 18.43 4.26 -8.73
CA ILE A 203 18.87 3.14 -9.59
C ILE A 203 18.83 3.54 -11.07
N ALA A 204 17.80 4.27 -11.49
CA ALA A 204 17.50 4.53 -12.90
C ALA A 204 18.09 5.84 -13.44
N ALA A 205 18.43 6.80 -12.58
CA ALA A 205 18.81 8.16 -12.97
C ALA A 205 20.16 8.58 -12.34
N PRO A 206 21.30 8.07 -12.84
CA PRO A 206 22.63 8.42 -12.31
C PRO A 206 23.00 9.91 -12.44
N TRP A 207 22.24 10.68 -13.23
CA TRP A 207 22.40 12.13 -13.35
C TRP A 207 21.85 12.92 -12.15
N VAL A 208 21.02 12.31 -11.30
CA VAL A 208 20.32 13.02 -10.23
C VAL A 208 21.28 13.29 -9.07
N ASN A 209 21.44 14.57 -8.73
CA ASN A 209 22.22 15.03 -7.60
C ASN A 209 21.40 15.07 -6.29
N LYS A 210 22.07 15.29 -5.16
CA LYS A 210 21.41 15.35 -3.83
C LYS A 210 20.29 16.39 -3.74
N TRP A 211 20.42 17.52 -4.44
CA TRP A 211 19.42 18.59 -4.44
C TRP A 211 18.18 18.24 -5.26
N GLY A 212 18.37 17.55 -6.39
CA GLY A 212 17.29 16.98 -7.19
C GLY A 212 16.58 15.86 -6.46
N ALA A 213 17.32 14.94 -5.86
CA ALA A 213 16.77 13.88 -5.02
C ALA A 213 15.89 14.45 -3.89
N LEU A 214 16.41 15.41 -3.12
CA LEU A 214 15.68 16.03 -2.01
C LEU A 214 14.43 16.80 -2.45
N SER A 215 14.54 17.59 -3.52
CA SER A 215 13.40 18.36 -4.06
C SER A 215 12.31 17.49 -4.67
N GLY A 216 12.68 16.41 -5.38
CA GLY A 216 11.74 15.42 -5.90
C GLY A 216 11.00 14.69 -4.79
N PHE A 217 11.72 14.24 -3.76
CA PHE A 217 11.11 13.63 -2.58
C PHE A 217 10.12 14.58 -1.89
N LEU A 218 10.55 15.80 -1.56
CA LEU A 218 9.71 16.75 -0.81
C LEU A 218 8.49 17.20 -1.61
N SER A 219 8.65 17.47 -2.91
CA SER A 219 7.53 17.85 -3.78
C SER A 219 6.49 16.74 -3.92
N ALA A 220 6.93 15.50 -4.15
CA ALA A 220 6.02 14.34 -4.20
C ALA A 220 5.34 14.08 -2.86
N PHE A 221 6.07 14.21 -1.75
CA PHE A 221 5.52 14.02 -0.41
C PHE A 221 4.43 15.05 -0.10
N VAL A 222 4.70 16.34 -0.32
CA VAL A 222 3.73 17.41 -0.11
C VAL A 222 2.52 17.22 -1.02
N PHE A 223 2.73 16.95 -2.31
CA PHE A 223 1.66 16.74 -3.26
C PHE A 223 0.73 15.58 -2.86
N ASN A 224 1.31 14.42 -2.52
CA ASN A 224 0.54 13.25 -2.11
C ASN A 224 -0.20 13.46 -0.78
N MET A 225 0.42 14.12 0.19
CA MET A 225 -0.23 14.47 1.46
C MET A 225 -1.41 15.42 1.23
N CYS A 226 -1.20 16.48 0.46
CA CYS A 226 -2.26 17.41 0.10
C CYS A 226 -3.41 16.69 -0.61
N LEU A 227 -3.12 15.78 -1.55
CA LEU A 227 -4.14 14.99 -2.23
C LEU A 227 -4.93 14.11 -1.27
N VAL A 228 -4.27 13.34 -0.40
CA VAL A 228 -4.96 12.41 0.51
C VAL A 228 -5.77 13.17 1.56
N ILE A 229 -5.22 14.23 2.16
CA ILE A 229 -5.93 15.08 3.11
C ILE A 229 -7.17 15.69 2.44
N SER A 230 -7.03 16.20 1.22
CA SER A 230 -8.15 16.78 0.47
C SER A 230 -9.21 15.73 0.13
N LYS A 231 -8.82 14.51 -0.24
CA LYS A 231 -9.76 13.40 -0.49
C LYS A 231 -10.57 13.04 0.75
N PHE A 232 -9.92 12.93 1.90
CA PHE A 232 -10.61 12.62 3.16
C PHE A 232 -11.52 13.78 3.62
N TYR A 233 -11.04 15.02 3.49
CA TYR A 233 -11.80 16.21 3.90
C TYR A 233 -13.06 16.41 3.04
N LEU A 234 -12.92 16.31 1.72
CA LEU A 234 -14.03 16.52 0.76
C LEU A 234 -14.86 15.25 0.54
N LYS A 235 -14.54 14.14 1.22
CA LYS A 235 -15.15 12.81 1.01
C LYS A 235 -15.19 12.41 -0.47
N ALA A 236 -14.15 12.78 -1.21
CA ALA A 236 -14.07 12.63 -2.65
C ALA A 236 -13.83 11.17 -3.05
N GLY A 237 -14.39 10.81 -4.20
CA GLY A 237 -14.15 9.52 -4.83
C GLY A 237 -14.74 8.33 -4.08
N ASN A 238 -15.87 8.44 -3.35
CA ASN A 238 -16.63 7.29 -2.81
C ASN A 238 -17.17 6.38 -3.95
N SER A 239 -16.98 5.06 -3.87
CA SER A 239 -17.54 4.14 -4.86
C SER A 239 -19.01 3.92 -4.54
N PRO A 240 -19.91 4.02 -5.53
CA PRO A 240 -21.24 3.47 -5.37
C PRO A 240 -21.11 1.97 -5.10
N ILE A 241 -21.71 1.51 -4.01
CA ILE A 241 -21.85 0.08 -3.71
C ILE A 241 -22.75 -0.48 -4.81
N LEU A 242 -22.40 -1.64 -5.37
CA LEU A 242 -23.30 -2.31 -6.33
C LEU A 242 -24.68 -2.53 -5.66
N PRO A 243 -25.79 -2.49 -6.41
CA PRO A 243 -27.09 -2.79 -5.83
C PRO A 243 -27.08 -4.22 -5.28
N LEU A 244 -27.28 -4.34 -3.97
CA LEU A 244 -27.34 -5.59 -3.24
C LEU A 244 -28.82 -5.96 -3.05
N SER A 245 -29.18 -7.24 -3.25
CA SER A 245 -30.55 -7.73 -3.07
C SER A 245 -30.73 -8.33 -1.68
N THR A 246 -31.92 -8.11 -1.11
CA THR A 246 -32.39 -8.74 0.13
C THR A 246 -33.63 -9.62 -0.12
N ASP A 247 -33.94 -9.91 -1.39
CA ASP A 247 -35.23 -10.49 -1.79
C ASP A 247 -35.46 -11.90 -1.22
N SER A 248 -34.38 -12.63 -0.93
CA SER A 248 -34.42 -13.98 -0.36
C SER A 248 -33.90 -14.06 1.07
N CYS A 249 -33.77 -12.94 1.78
CA CYS A 249 -33.35 -12.98 3.18
C CYS A 249 -34.48 -13.48 4.08
N PRO A 250 -34.20 -14.40 5.04
CA PRO A 250 -35.17 -14.71 6.09
C PRO A 250 -35.46 -13.42 6.84
N ALA A 251 -36.73 -13.07 7.00
CA ALA A 251 -37.13 -11.89 7.74
C ALA A 251 -36.40 -11.90 9.08
N LEU A 252 -35.75 -10.78 9.42
CA LEU A 252 -35.24 -10.53 10.75
C LEU A 252 -36.48 -10.41 11.65
N VAL A 253 -37.05 -11.54 12.07
CA VAL A 253 -38.15 -11.56 13.02
C VAL A 253 -37.55 -11.03 14.31
N ASN A 254 -37.74 -9.73 14.55
CA ASN A 254 -37.65 -9.18 15.89
C ASN A 254 -38.50 -10.08 16.77
N ALA A 255 -37.85 -10.85 17.64
CA ALA A 255 -38.48 -11.80 18.55
C ALA A 255 -39.30 -11.11 19.66
N THR A 256 -39.89 -9.95 19.35
CA THR A 256 -40.81 -9.18 20.18
C THR A 256 -42.22 -9.12 19.59
N THR A 257 -42.46 -9.52 18.33
CA THR A 257 -43.82 -9.54 17.75
C THR A 257 -44.49 -10.92 17.73
N SER A 258 -43.72 -12.01 17.93
CA SER A 258 -44.30 -13.36 17.99
C SER A 258 -45.13 -13.63 19.24
N SER A 259 -45.02 -12.80 20.28
CA SER A 259 -45.92 -12.87 21.46
C SER A 259 -47.22 -12.09 21.27
N LEU A 260 -47.30 -11.15 20.33
CA LEU A 260 -48.52 -10.34 20.11
C LEU A 260 -49.54 -11.01 19.18
N LEU A 261 -49.10 -11.92 18.30
CA LEU A 261 -50.00 -12.63 17.39
C LEU A 261 -50.62 -13.90 18.00
N LEU A 262 -50.13 -14.37 19.16
CA LEU A 262 -50.75 -15.48 19.90
C LEU A 262 -51.87 -15.03 20.87
N ASP A 263 -51.96 -13.74 21.21
CA ASP A 263 -53.04 -13.21 22.05
C ASP A 263 -54.27 -12.73 21.25
N TYR A 264 -54.10 -12.34 19.98
CA TYR A 264 -55.19 -11.76 19.18
C TYR A 264 -56.23 -12.77 18.67
N ASN A 265 -55.98 -14.08 18.78
CA ASN A 265 -56.89 -15.10 18.26
C ASN A 265 -57.87 -15.66 19.31
N SER A 266 -58.00 -15.02 20.48
CA SER A 266 -58.80 -15.55 21.60
C SER A 266 -59.93 -14.66 22.13
N THR A 267 -60.14 -13.45 21.59
CA THR A 267 -61.27 -12.60 22.01
C THR A 267 -61.90 -11.88 20.83
N LEU A 268 -63.05 -12.42 20.39
CA LEU A 268 -64.29 -11.72 20.01
C LEU A 268 -65.09 -12.55 18.98
N THR A 269 -65.61 -13.69 19.44
CA THR A 269 -66.95 -14.11 19.03
C THR A 269 -67.96 -13.24 19.78
N ASP A 270 -68.89 -12.67 19.01
CA ASP A 270 -70.22 -12.22 19.41
C ASP A 270 -70.38 -10.79 19.98
N THR A 271 -70.76 -9.84 19.12
CA THR A 271 -72.03 -9.09 19.29
C THR A 271 -72.31 -8.19 18.08
N THR A 272 -73.53 -8.32 17.58
CA THR A 272 -74.20 -7.50 16.56
C THR A 272 -74.46 -6.07 17.04
N GLY A 273 -74.26 -5.06 16.19
CA GLY A 273 -75.01 -3.81 16.25
C GLY A 273 -74.24 -2.52 15.94
N PHE A 274 -74.63 -1.89 14.81
CA PHE A 274 -75.02 -0.48 14.72
C PHE A 274 -73.93 0.63 14.50
N PHE A 275 -73.92 1.17 13.26
CA PHE A 275 -73.70 2.58 12.81
C PHE A 275 -72.25 3.07 12.67
N THR A 276 -71.79 3.83 11.66
CA THR A 276 -72.29 4.43 10.40
C THR A 276 -71.08 4.93 9.59
N GLU A 277 -71.28 5.12 8.29
CA GLU A 277 -70.54 5.88 7.26
C GLU A 277 -69.19 6.56 7.60
N ASP A 278 -68.16 6.24 6.82
CA ASP A 278 -67.55 7.22 5.91
C ASP A 278 -66.85 6.51 4.75
N ALA A 279 -67.17 6.94 3.52
CA ALA A 279 -66.64 6.42 2.26
C ALA A 279 -66.10 7.57 1.40
N LEU A 280 -65.25 7.21 0.43
CA LEU A 280 -64.58 7.99 -0.62
C LEU A 280 -63.21 8.62 -0.23
N ASP A 281 -62.16 8.57 -1.06
CA ASP A 281 -62.15 8.39 -2.51
C ASP A 281 -60.84 7.76 -3.04
N ILE A 282 -60.98 6.84 -3.99
CA ILE A 282 -59.90 6.28 -4.81
C ILE A 282 -59.85 7.11 -6.09
N THR A 283 -58.79 7.88 -6.30
CA THR A 283 -58.49 8.43 -7.62
C THR A 283 -57.28 7.73 -8.23
N THR A 284 -57.58 6.95 -9.26
CA THR A 284 -56.67 6.39 -10.24
C THR A 284 -55.98 7.48 -11.04
N VAL A 285 -54.65 7.49 -11.08
CA VAL A 285 -53.87 8.20 -12.12
C VAL A 285 -52.89 7.22 -12.75
N GLN A 286 -53.14 6.87 -14.02
CA GLN A 286 -52.24 6.11 -14.89
C GLN A 286 -51.13 7.03 -15.45
N PRO A 287 -50.01 6.45 -15.93
CA PRO A 287 -48.74 7.14 -16.12
C PRO A 287 -48.63 7.82 -17.49
N THR A 288 -48.08 9.03 -17.52
CA THR A 288 -47.66 9.69 -18.76
C THR A 288 -46.15 9.90 -18.76
N SER A 289 -45.51 9.18 -19.68
CA SER A 289 -44.40 9.60 -20.54
C SER A 289 -43.17 10.28 -19.92
N GLU A 290 -42.06 9.54 -19.94
CA GLU A 290 -40.72 9.97 -20.34
C GLU A 290 -40.32 11.43 -20.06
N THR A 291 -39.59 11.62 -18.97
CA THR A 291 -38.42 12.49 -19.00
C THR A 291 -37.37 11.89 -18.08
N THR A 292 -36.22 11.51 -18.64
CA THR A 292 -35.07 10.97 -17.94
C THR A 292 -34.64 11.92 -16.82
N LEU A 293 -35.01 11.61 -15.58
CA LEU A 293 -34.50 12.24 -14.37
C LEU A 293 -33.01 11.89 -14.11
N GLY A 294 -32.39 11.11 -15.00
CA GLY A 294 -30.98 10.74 -14.98
C GLY A 294 -30.01 11.79 -15.55
N ASP A 295 -30.49 12.82 -16.25
CA ASP A 295 -29.61 13.75 -16.99
C ASP A 295 -29.55 15.18 -16.43
N ILE A 296 -30.20 15.46 -15.29
CA ILE A 296 -30.19 16.81 -14.64
C ILE A 296 -29.29 16.87 -13.40
N VAL A 297 -28.82 15.73 -12.87
CA VAL A 297 -27.70 15.74 -11.90
C VAL A 297 -26.39 15.65 -12.67
N ALA A 298 -26.10 16.69 -13.46
CA ALA A 298 -24.72 17.02 -13.74
C ALA A 298 -24.07 17.28 -12.38
N ASN A 299 -23.36 16.27 -11.86
CA ASN A 299 -22.65 16.28 -10.61
C ASN A 299 -21.80 17.57 -10.57
N GLU A 300 -22.30 18.60 -9.89
CA GLU A 300 -21.66 19.90 -9.79
C GLU A 300 -20.38 19.63 -8.97
N ARG A 301 -19.26 19.48 -9.69
CA ARG A 301 -17.99 19.08 -9.10
C ARG A 301 -17.46 20.25 -8.30
N ASP A 302 -17.80 20.29 -7.02
CA ASP A 302 -17.34 21.30 -6.05
C ASP A 302 -15.86 21.12 -5.67
N TYR A 303 -15.14 20.22 -6.36
CA TYR A 303 -13.74 19.91 -6.12
C TYR A 303 -13.01 19.47 -7.40
N PRO A 304 -11.67 19.69 -7.49
CA PRO A 304 -10.91 19.40 -8.69
C PRO A 304 -10.85 17.91 -9.03
N MET A 305 -10.93 17.59 -10.33
CA MET A 305 -10.95 16.22 -10.90
C MET A 305 -9.78 15.32 -10.46
N ILE A 306 -8.66 15.91 -10.04
CA ILE A 306 -7.50 15.17 -9.52
C ILE A 306 -7.85 14.34 -8.25
N LEU A 307 -8.87 14.75 -7.51
CA LEU A 307 -9.31 14.07 -6.29
C LEU A 307 -10.05 12.76 -6.58
N ASP A 308 -10.70 12.66 -7.73
CA ASP A 308 -11.40 11.45 -8.18
C ASP A 308 -10.49 10.40 -8.80
N VAL A 309 -9.20 10.72 -9.02
CA VAL A 309 -8.23 9.74 -9.52
C VAL A 309 -8.24 8.51 -8.61
N SER A 310 -8.31 7.33 -9.20
CA SER A 310 -8.31 6.09 -8.43
C SER A 310 -7.10 6.00 -7.49
N TYR A 311 -7.33 5.52 -6.27
CA TYR A 311 -6.26 5.27 -5.31
C TYR A 311 -5.21 4.29 -5.83
N CYS A 312 -5.57 3.46 -6.82
CA CYS A 312 -4.66 2.56 -7.53
C CYS A 312 -3.48 3.28 -8.19
N TYR A 313 -3.65 4.54 -8.60
CA TYR A 313 -2.61 5.32 -9.28
C TYR A 313 -1.80 6.21 -8.35
N LEU A 314 -2.23 6.43 -7.10
CA LEU A 314 -1.57 7.37 -6.18
C LEU A 314 -0.11 7.01 -5.94
N GLY A 315 0.19 5.72 -5.76
CA GLY A 315 1.57 5.26 -5.59
C GLY A 315 2.44 5.55 -6.81
N THR A 316 1.95 5.24 -8.02
CA THR A 316 2.70 5.52 -9.25
C THR A 316 2.86 7.01 -9.55
N ILE A 317 1.85 7.83 -9.23
CA ILE A 317 1.93 9.28 -9.41
C ILE A 317 3.05 9.86 -8.54
N GLY A 318 3.15 9.44 -7.28
CA GLY A 318 4.25 9.84 -6.40
C GLY A 318 5.62 9.51 -6.99
N ILE A 319 5.82 8.28 -7.48
CA ILE A 319 7.07 7.85 -8.12
C ILE A 319 7.41 8.73 -9.33
N ILE A 320 6.42 9.01 -10.20
CA ILE A 320 6.61 9.83 -11.39
C ILE A 320 7.02 11.27 -11.01
N ILE A 321 6.36 11.85 -10.00
CA ILE A 321 6.68 13.20 -9.54
C ILE A 321 8.12 13.27 -9.03
N VAL A 322 8.55 12.30 -8.22
CA VAL A 322 9.95 12.23 -7.75
C VAL A 322 10.89 12.21 -8.96
N PHE A 323 10.71 11.29 -9.89
CA PHE A 323 11.60 11.12 -11.03
C PHE A 323 11.70 12.39 -11.90
N VAL A 324 10.55 13.02 -12.20
CA VAL A 324 10.48 14.23 -13.04
C VAL A 324 11.10 15.42 -12.34
N VAL A 325 10.68 15.72 -11.10
CA VAL A 325 11.18 16.89 -10.35
C VAL A 325 12.66 16.72 -10.04
N SER A 326 13.10 15.53 -9.63
CA SER A 326 14.53 15.26 -9.39
C SER A 326 15.37 15.48 -10.63
N THR A 327 14.91 15.03 -11.80
CA THR A 327 15.64 15.25 -13.06
C THR A 327 15.71 16.72 -13.44
N ILE A 328 14.59 17.46 -13.34
CA ILE A 328 14.54 18.89 -13.68
C ILE A 328 15.47 19.69 -12.76
N VAL A 329 15.38 19.48 -11.44
CA VAL A 329 16.18 20.24 -10.47
C VAL A 329 17.66 19.88 -10.61
N SER A 330 18.03 18.63 -10.87
CA SER A 330 19.43 18.26 -11.16
C SER A 330 19.95 18.88 -12.45
N CYS A 331 19.13 19.01 -13.50
CA CYS A 331 19.51 19.75 -14.72
C CYS A 331 19.73 21.25 -14.47
N ILE A 332 19.05 21.84 -13.49
CA ILE A 332 19.21 23.26 -13.12
C ILE A 332 20.42 23.47 -12.20
N THR A 333 20.61 22.58 -11.21
CA THR A 333 21.62 22.71 -10.15
C THR A 333 22.98 22.10 -10.50
N GLY A 334 23.06 21.34 -11.58
CA GLY A 334 24.28 20.68 -12.06
C GLY A 334 24.16 19.17 -11.93
N VAL A 335 24.30 18.47 -13.06
CA VAL A 335 24.19 17.01 -13.15
C VAL A 335 25.46 16.36 -12.61
N ILE A 336 25.36 15.17 -12.02
CA ILE A 336 26.53 14.38 -11.60
C ILE A 336 27.35 13.99 -12.83
N PRO A 337 28.69 14.23 -12.84
CA PRO A 337 29.54 13.87 -13.97
C PRO A 337 29.70 12.35 -14.15
N PRO A 338 29.83 11.85 -15.39
CA PRO A 338 29.91 10.41 -15.68
C PRO A 338 31.07 9.66 -15.03
N GLN A 339 32.09 10.41 -14.61
CA GLN A 339 33.28 9.88 -13.97
C GLN A 339 33.06 9.57 -12.48
N GLU A 340 32.07 10.22 -11.84
CA GLU A 340 31.75 10.03 -10.42
C GLU A 340 30.64 8.99 -10.20
N ALA A 341 29.87 8.66 -11.24
CA ALA A 341 28.80 7.68 -11.15
C ALA A 341 29.35 6.24 -11.13
N ASP A 342 29.09 5.48 -10.06
CA ASP A 342 29.42 4.06 -10.02
C ASP A 342 28.52 3.27 -10.98
N THR A 343 29.06 2.99 -12.16
CA THR A 343 28.39 2.24 -13.23
C THR A 343 27.95 0.82 -12.83
N ARG A 344 28.42 0.27 -11.70
CA ARG A 344 27.99 -1.05 -11.21
C ARG A 344 26.63 -1.03 -10.52
N LEU A 345 26.21 0.12 -10.01
CA LEU A 345 24.95 0.29 -9.27
C LEU A 345 23.78 0.74 -10.17
N VAL A 346 24.08 1.06 -11.43
CA VAL A 346 23.14 1.64 -12.39
C VAL A 346 22.72 0.60 -13.42
N ASP A 347 21.44 0.54 -13.77
CA ASP A 347 20.98 -0.35 -14.83
C ASP A 347 21.63 0.00 -16.18
N ARG A 348 22.10 -1.02 -16.91
CA ARG A 348 22.84 -0.85 -18.16
C ARG A 348 22.06 -0.09 -19.24
N ARG A 349 20.73 -0.15 -19.23
CA ARG A 349 19.87 0.58 -20.18
C ARG A 349 19.81 2.06 -19.84
N CYS A 350 19.92 2.41 -18.57
CA CYS A 350 19.92 3.79 -18.10
C CYS A 350 21.20 4.56 -18.44
N LEU A 351 22.33 3.86 -18.66
CA LEU A 351 23.58 4.50 -19.10
C LEU A 351 23.46 5.20 -20.47
N ALA A 352 22.66 4.65 -21.40
CA ALA A 352 22.44 5.30 -22.70
C ALA A 352 21.66 6.61 -22.55
N GLY A 353 20.61 6.61 -21.72
CA GLY A 353 19.85 7.81 -21.38
C GLY A 353 20.70 8.84 -20.63
N TYR A 354 21.60 8.38 -19.77
CA TYR A 354 22.50 9.23 -19.02
C TYR A 354 23.42 10.08 -19.91
N HIS A 355 24.05 9.47 -20.92
CA HIS A 355 24.90 10.23 -21.86
C HIS A 355 24.09 11.27 -22.66
N TRP A 356 22.84 10.97 -23.01
CA TRP A 356 21.97 11.91 -23.69
C TRP A 356 21.58 13.09 -22.78
N ILE A 357 21.19 12.83 -21.53
CA ILE A 357 20.86 13.87 -20.54
C ILE A 357 22.10 14.70 -20.19
N TRP A 358 23.27 14.06 -20.05
CA TRP A 358 24.53 14.76 -19.85
C TRP A 358 24.83 15.72 -21.00
N LYS A 359 24.59 15.33 -22.25
CA LYS A 359 24.80 16.22 -23.39
C LYS A 359 23.88 17.44 -23.38
N ILE A 360 22.67 17.32 -22.84
CA ILE A 360 21.68 18.40 -22.78
C ILE A 360 21.91 19.30 -21.56
N CYS A 361 22.14 18.70 -20.39
CA CYS A 361 22.18 19.40 -19.11
C CYS A 361 23.61 19.64 -18.58
N GLY A 362 24.60 18.85 -19.01
CA GLY A 362 26.00 18.91 -18.57
C GLY A 362 26.81 20.06 -19.19
N GLY A 363 26.31 20.70 -20.25
CA GLY A 363 26.95 21.88 -20.87
C GLY A 363 26.88 23.18 -20.04
N ARG A 364 26.33 23.14 -18.82
CA ARG A 364 26.23 24.30 -17.90
C ARG A 364 27.30 24.26 -16.81
N GLU A 365 28.51 23.87 -17.15
CA GLU A 365 29.64 24.06 -16.24
C GLU A 365 29.89 25.58 -16.12
N LYS A 366 29.51 26.16 -14.97
CA LYS A 366 29.98 27.50 -14.58
C LYS A 366 31.48 27.39 -14.39
N SER A 367 32.22 28.10 -15.25
CA SER A 367 33.64 28.38 -15.13
C SER A 367 34.01 28.75 -13.69
N SER A 368 34.73 27.87 -13.00
CA SER A 368 35.62 28.21 -11.90
C SER A 368 36.99 27.64 -12.27
N PRO A 369 38.07 28.42 -12.11
CA PRO A 369 39.24 28.32 -12.97
C PRO A 369 40.01 27.02 -12.79
N SER A 370 40.59 26.57 -13.90
CA SER A 370 41.58 25.50 -13.95
C SER A 370 42.66 25.72 -12.89
N LYS A 371 42.91 24.69 -12.07
CA LYS A 371 44.26 24.49 -11.57
C LYS A 371 44.95 23.63 -12.62
N ASP A 372 45.76 24.32 -13.41
CA ASP A 372 46.54 23.74 -14.48
C ASP A 372 47.45 22.61 -13.99
N ILE A 373 47.54 21.66 -14.91
CA ILE A 373 48.44 20.54 -15.08
C ILE A 373 49.93 20.92 -14.87
N SER A 374 50.73 19.90 -14.57
CA SER A 374 52.19 19.76 -14.77
C SER A 374 53.13 20.34 -13.72
N THR A 375 53.54 19.48 -12.78
CA THR A 375 54.96 19.16 -12.54
C THR A 375 55.03 17.85 -11.74
N LEU A 376 56.11 17.08 -11.95
CA LEU A 376 56.47 15.81 -11.32
C LEU A 376 56.12 14.54 -12.10
N ASN A 377 56.70 14.43 -13.30
CA ASN A 377 57.35 13.18 -13.69
C ASN A 377 58.86 13.43 -13.68
N ALA A 378 59.61 12.53 -13.03
CA ALA A 378 61.06 12.31 -13.05
C ALA A 378 61.76 12.50 -11.69
N SER A 379 61.78 11.44 -10.88
CA SER A 379 62.97 10.90 -10.22
C SER A 379 62.58 9.52 -9.70
N GLY A 380 63.30 8.49 -10.16
CA GLY A 380 63.03 7.10 -9.79
C GLY A 380 63.39 6.80 -8.34
N ASP A 381 62.75 5.78 -7.79
CA ASP A 381 63.46 4.67 -7.16
C ASP A 381 62.50 3.49 -6.93
N LEU A 382 63.06 2.29 -7.09
CA LEU A 382 62.42 1.00 -6.83
C LEU A 382 61.96 0.88 -5.37
N GLN A 383 60.81 0.23 -5.12
CA GLN A 383 60.71 -1.02 -4.35
C GLN A 383 59.25 -1.41 -4.07
N ASN A 384 58.98 -2.72 -4.23
CA ASN A 384 58.00 -3.57 -3.53
C ASN A 384 56.68 -2.97 -3.02
N TYR A 385 55.54 -3.52 -3.45
CA TYR A 385 54.67 -4.34 -2.58
C TYR A 385 53.58 -5.01 -3.42
N GLY A 386 53.50 -6.34 -3.30
CA GLY A 386 52.45 -7.16 -3.88
C GLY A 386 51.22 -7.25 -2.97
N THR A 387 50.12 -7.69 -3.60
CA THR A 387 49.00 -8.45 -3.02
C THR A 387 48.37 -7.91 -1.73
N ASP A 388 47.34 -7.06 -1.83
CA ASP A 388 46.43 -6.78 -0.71
C ASP A 388 45.05 -6.20 -1.12
N SER A 389 44.45 -6.72 -2.20
CA SER A 389 43.12 -6.27 -2.67
C SER A 389 42.00 -7.30 -2.52
N HIS A 390 42.31 -8.55 -2.16
CA HIS A 390 41.32 -9.63 -2.08
C HIS A 390 40.84 -9.95 -0.65
N ASP A 391 41.63 -9.61 0.38
CA ASP A 391 41.28 -9.94 1.78
C ASP A 391 40.45 -8.85 2.48
N ASN A 392 40.65 -7.56 2.16
CA ASN A 392 39.85 -6.49 2.77
C ASN A 392 38.36 -6.53 2.37
N LYS A 393 38.04 -7.06 1.18
CA LYS A 393 36.65 -7.20 0.72
C LYS A 393 35.95 -8.43 1.28
N ALA A 394 36.71 -9.46 1.64
CA ALA A 394 36.18 -10.61 2.37
C ALA A 394 35.89 -10.23 3.83
N LEU A 395 36.71 -9.36 4.44
CA LEU A 395 36.51 -8.88 5.80
C LEU A 395 35.26 -8.00 5.95
N GLU A 396 35.02 -7.04 5.06
CA GLU A 396 33.81 -6.18 5.12
C GLU A 396 32.51 -6.97 4.88
N LEU A 397 32.54 -7.98 4.02
CA LEU A 397 31.41 -8.91 3.81
C LEU A 397 31.21 -9.86 4.99
N HIS A 398 32.28 -10.19 5.73
CA HIS A 398 32.19 -11.02 6.94
C HIS A 398 31.71 -10.19 8.14
N GLU A 399 32.10 -8.92 8.28
CA GLU A 399 31.58 -8.02 9.32
C GLU A 399 30.09 -7.72 9.11
N SER A 400 29.64 -7.48 7.88
CA SER A 400 28.21 -7.35 7.58
C SER A 400 27.40 -8.62 7.87
N ARG A 401 28.00 -9.81 7.73
CA ARG A 401 27.35 -11.07 8.10
C ARG A 401 27.32 -11.35 9.59
N THR A 402 28.24 -10.78 10.37
CA THR A 402 28.34 -11.04 11.81
C THR A 402 27.44 -10.10 12.63
N MET A 403 26.99 -8.97 12.06
CA MET A 403 26.07 -8.03 12.73
C MET A 403 24.58 -8.35 12.57
N ILE A 404 24.20 -9.39 11.80
CA ILE A 404 22.78 -9.78 11.56
C ILE A 404 22.40 -11.07 12.34
N ILE A 405 23.19 -11.49 13.34
CA ILE A 405 22.80 -12.58 14.24
C ILE A 405 22.44 -12.03 15.62
#